data_AF-A0A2M9P3X0-F1
#
_entry.id   AF-A0A2M9P3X0-F1
#
_cell.length_a   1.000
_cell.length_b   1.000
_cell.length_c   1.000
_cell.angle_alpha   90.00
_cell.angle_beta   90.00
_cell.angle_gamma   90.00
#
_symmetry.space_group_name_H-M   'P 1'
#
loop_
_entity.id
_entity.type
_entity.pdbx_description
1 polymer ?
#
loop_
_entity_poly.entity_id
_entity_poly.type
_entity_poly.pdbx_seq_one_letter_code
_entity_poly.pdbx_strand_id
1 'polypeptide(L)'
;NFNIEFDKTNKIELGTDVDGQLKKELAEAKNKVEDLFTNDKFDTLKGSTNQGAIDEAQAAVNKLPAGAEKDRLQDLVNKAKDLLKKKEEAEKEQADAKKKVEDLFTDNKFDTLKGSTNQAAVD
;
A
#
# COMPACT_ATOMS: atom_id res chain seq x y z
N ASN A 1 -29.17 -5.17 -11.57
CA ASN A 1 -28.60 -5.77 -12.80
C ASN A 1 -27.72 -4.73 -13.47
N PHE A 2 -26.39 -4.84 -13.35
CA PHE A 2 -25.50 -3.95 -14.09
C PHE A 2 -25.39 -4.46 -15.53
N ASN A 3 -25.94 -3.69 -16.46
CA ASN A 3 -25.92 -3.97 -17.88
C ASN A 3 -24.67 -3.33 -18.47
N ILE A 4 -23.66 -4.11 -18.86
CA ILE A 4 -22.59 -3.63 -19.73
C ILE A 4 -22.86 -4.26 -21.10
N GLU A 5 -23.59 -3.51 -21.93
CA GLU A 5 -23.77 -3.83 -23.34
C GLU A 5 -22.47 -3.49 -24.07
N PHE A 6 -21.74 -4.51 -24.51
CA PHE A 6 -20.67 -4.36 -25.50
C PHE A 6 -21.30 -4.53 -26.87
N ASP A 7 -21.74 -3.42 -27.47
CA ASP A 7 -22.21 -3.42 -28.85
C ASP A 7 -21.09 -3.91 -29.79
N LYS A 8 -21.48 -4.81 -30.69
CA LYS A 8 -20.62 -5.43 -31.70
C LYS A 8 -20.58 -4.52 -32.92
N THR A 9 -19.47 -3.84 -33.13
CA THR A 9 -19.11 -3.36 -34.47
C THR A 9 -17.75 -3.89 -34.90
N ASN A 10 -17.82 -4.89 -35.78
CA ASN A 10 -16.73 -5.24 -36.69
C ASN A 10 -16.40 -4.02 -37.56
N LYS A 11 -15.23 -3.41 -37.32
CA LYS A 11 -14.51 -2.61 -38.32
C LYS A 11 -13.02 -2.88 -38.12
N ILE A 12 -12.43 -3.60 -39.08
CA ILE A 12 -10.98 -3.71 -39.20
C ILE A 12 -10.52 -2.36 -39.76
N GLU A 13 -10.09 -1.45 -38.88
CA GLU A 13 -9.35 -0.24 -39.25
C GLU A 13 -7.95 -0.34 -38.65
N LEU A 14 -6.92 -0.09 -39.45
CA LEU A 14 -5.50 0.00 -39.06
C LEU A 14 -5.21 1.25 -38.19
N GLY A 15 -6.14 1.63 -37.32
CA GLY A 15 -5.94 2.56 -36.22
C GLY A 15 -5.78 1.75 -34.95
N THR A 16 -4.90 2.17 -34.05
CA THR A 16 -4.68 1.59 -32.72
C THR A 16 -5.99 1.03 -32.13
N ASP A 17 -6.02 -0.26 -31.78
CA ASP A 17 -7.13 -0.88 -31.05
C ASP A 17 -7.20 -0.27 -29.64
N VAL A 18 -7.72 0.95 -29.56
CA VAL A 18 -7.78 1.76 -28.34
C VAL A 18 -8.61 1.03 -27.29
N ASP A 19 -9.66 0.32 -27.70
CA ASP A 19 -10.51 -0.46 -26.79
C ASP A 19 -9.78 -1.67 -26.22
N GLY A 20 -9.01 -2.40 -27.05
CA GLY A 20 -8.15 -3.48 -26.59
C GLY A 20 -7.05 -3.01 -25.64
N GLN A 21 -6.43 -1.87 -25.95
CA GLN A 21 -5.38 -1.27 -25.12
C GLN A 21 -5.93 -0.79 -23.77
N LEU A 22 -7.06 -0.08 -23.76
CA LEU A 22 -7.69 0.40 -22.52
C LEU A 22 -8.09 -0.75 -21.59
N LYS A 23 -8.60 -1.86 -22.13
CA LYS A 23 -8.91 -3.06 -21.34
C LYS A 23 -7.65 -3.66 -20.71
N LYS A 24 -6.54 -3.70 -21.44
CA LYS A 24 -5.26 -4.18 -20.93
C LYS A 24 -4.71 -3.27 -19.83
N GLU A 25 -4.72 -1.95 -20.04
CA GLU A 25 -4.27 -0.97 -19.05
C GLU A 25 -5.12 -1.03 -17.78
N LEU A 26 -6.43 -1.20 -17.92
CA LEU A 26 -7.33 -1.40 -16.78
C LEU A 26 -7.01 -2.68 -16.00
N ALA A 27 -6.80 -3.80 -16.68
CA ALA A 27 -6.42 -5.06 -16.04
C ALA A 27 -5.06 -4.95 -15.34
N GLU A 28 -4.08 -4.28 -15.96
CA GLU A 28 -2.78 -4.04 -15.35
C GLU A 28 -2.89 -3.19 -14.09
N ALA A 29 -3.64 -2.09 -14.13
CA ALA A 29 -3.84 -1.21 -13.00
C ALA A 29 -4.57 -1.93 -11.85
N LYS A 30 -5.63 -2.70 -12.15
CA LYS A 30 -6.33 -3.53 -11.16
C LYS A 30 -5.38 -4.50 -10.47
N ASN A 31 -4.65 -5.29 -11.26
CA ASN A 31 -3.71 -6.27 -10.72
C ASN A 31 -2.65 -5.61 -9.84
N LYS A 32 -2.04 -4.51 -10.29
CA LYS A 32 -1.01 -3.81 -9.50
C LYS A 32 -1.54 -3.24 -8.20
N VAL A 33 -2.74 -2.64 -8.22
CA VAL A 33 -3.36 -2.05 -7.02
C VAL A 33 -3.80 -3.14 -6.05
N GLU A 34 -4.46 -4.19 -6.52
CA GLU A 34 -4.95 -5.29 -5.68
C GLU A 34 -3.78 -6.11 -5.11
N ASP A 35 -2.68 -6.27 -5.86
CA ASP A 35 -1.48 -6.96 -5.40
C ASP A 35 -0.76 -6.26 -4.23
N LEU A 36 -1.04 -4.98 -3.96
CA LEU A 36 -0.54 -4.28 -2.77
C LEU A 36 -1.10 -4.86 -1.47
N PHE A 37 -2.23 -5.54 -1.52
CA PHE A 37 -3.01 -5.99 -0.36
C PHE A 37 -3.00 -7.51 -0.19
N THR A 38 -3.20 -7.98 1.03
CA THR A 38 -3.27 -9.42 1.30
C THR A 38 -4.61 -10.04 0.95
N ASN A 39 -5.65 -9.22 0.82
CA ASN A 39 -7.03 -9.65 0.67
C ASN A 39 -7.92 -8.57 0.02
N ASP A 40 -9.09 -8.98 -0.43
CA ASP A 40 -10.04 -8.13 -1.18
C ASP A 40 -10.81 -7.10 -0.32
N LYS A 41 -10.57 -7.05 1.00
CA LYS A 41 -11.06 -5.95 1.86
C LYS A 41 -10.13 -4.73 1.82
N PHE A 42 -8.93 -4.90 1.25
CA PHE A 42 -7.93 -3.84 1.08
C PHE A 42 -7.59 -3.13 2.40
N ASP A 43 -7.63 -3.84 3.52
CA ASP A 43 -7.39 -3.31 4.87
C ASP A 43 -5.97 -3.57 5.37
N THR A 44 -5.24 -4.47 4.70
CA THR A 44 -3.94 -4.98 5.14
C THR A 44 -2.99 -5.05 3.95
N LEU A 45 -1.81 -4.45 4.08
CA LEU A 45 -0.75 -4.49 3.06
C LEU A 45 -0.01 -5.83 3.07
N LYS A 46 0.47 -6.28 1.91
CA LYS A 46 1.45 -7.36 1.85
C LYS A 46 2.76 -6.93 2.51
N GLY A 47 3.50 -7.90 3.05
CA GLY A 47 4.82 -7.64 3.65
C GLY A 47 5.82 -7.04 2.67
N SER A 48 5.69 -7.35 1.38
CA SER A 48 6.51 -6.80 0.29
C SER A 48 6.10 -5.41 -0.20
N THR A 49 4.94 -4.89 0.23
CA THR A 49 4.46 -3.59 -0.21
C THR A 49 5.29 -2.48 0.42
N ASN A 50 5.92 -1.68 -0.44
CA ASN A 50 6.73 -0.52 -0.11
C ASN A 50 6.32 0.67 -1.01
N GLN A 51 6.96 1.82 -0.80
CA GLN A 51 6.65 3.02 -1.58
C GLN A 51 6.82 2.81 -3.10
N GLY A 52 7.84 2.06 -3.52
CA GLY A 52 8.05 1.76 -4.94
C GLY A 52 6.90 0.96 -5.57
N ALA A 53 6.40 -0.07 -4.88
CA ALA A 53 5.23 -0.82 -5.34
C ALA A 53 3.97 0.06 -5.44
N ILE A 54 3.77 0.95 -4.48
CA ILE A 54 2.67 1.93 -4.49
C ILE A 54 2.82 2.90 -5.67
N ASP A 55 4.03 3.39 -5.95
CA ASP A 55 4.31 4.31 -7.05
C ASP A 55 4.08 3.66 -8.42
N GLU A 56 4.45 2.38 -8.57
CA GLU A 56 4.17 1.61 -9.78
C GLU A 56 2.66 1.42 -10.02
N ALA A 57 1.90 1.14 -8.96
CA ALA A 57 0.45 1.05 -9.02
C ALA A 57 -0.18 2.41 -9.36
N GLN A 58 0.28 3.48 -8.71
CA GLN A 58 -0.13 4.86 -8.99
C GLN A 58 0.11 5.24 -10.46
N ALA A 59 1.26 4.88 -11.01
CA ALA A 59 1.60 5.13 -12.40
C ALA A 59 0.68 4.38 -13.37
N ALA A 60 0.29 3.15 -13.04
CA ALA A 60 -0.69 2.38 -13.84
C ALA A 60 -2.09 3.02 -13.79
N VAL A 61 -2.55 3.45 -12.61
CA VAL A 61 -3.84 4.16 -12.45
C VAL A 61 -3.86 5.48 -13.22
N ASN A 62 -2.74 6.22 -13.23
CA ASN A 62 -2.65 7.51 -13.92
C ASN A 62 -2.86 7.42 -15.44
N LYS A 63 -2.51 6.27 -16.06
CA LYS A 63 -2.70 6.02 -17.49
C LYS A 63 -4.17 5.87 -17.88
N LEU A 64 -5.02 5.47 -16.93
CA LEU A 64 -6.43 5.23 -17.21
C LEU A 64 -7.17 6.54 -17.56
N PRO A 65 -8.18 6.48 -18.45
CA PRO A 65 -9.11 7.58 -18.63
C PRO A 65 -9.90 7.84 -17.35
N ALA A 66 -10.41 9.05 -17.19
CA ALA A 66 -11.28 9.40 -16.06
C ALA A 66 -12.54 8.50 -16.04
N GLY A 67 -12.95 8.06 -14.86
CA GLY A 67 -14.11 7.22 -14.69
C GLY A 67 -14.10 6.48 -13.35
N ALA A 68 -15.24 5.88 -13.01
CA ALA A 68 -15.47 5.27 -11.71
C ALA A 68 -14.41 4.23 -11.30
N GLU A 69 -13.87 3.47 -12.25
CA GLU A 69 -12.82 2.49 -11.95
C GLU A 69 -11.46 3.14 -11.66
N LYS A 70 -11.11 4.23 -12.36
CA LYS A 70 -9.90 5.00 -12.02
C LYS A 70 -10.02 5.60 -10.63
N ASP A 71 -11.18 6.17 -10.31
CA ASP A 71 -11.45 6.77 -9.00
C ASP A 71 -11.35 5.70 -7.89
N ARG A 72 -11.99 4.54 -8.08
CA ARG A 72 -11.91 3.40 -7.16
C ARG A 72 -10.45 2.96 -6.93
N LEU A 73 -9.67 2.80 -8.01
CA LEU A 73 -8.27 2.39 -7.91
C LEU A 73 -7.40 3.47 -7.26
N GLN A 74 -7.68 4.75 -7.51
CA GLN A 74 -6.99 5.87 -6.88
C GLN A 74 -7.24 5.90 -5.36
N ASP A 75 -8.46 5.63 -4.93
CA ASP A 75 -8.81 5.53 -3.51
C ASP A 75 -8.06 4.38 -2.83
N LEU A 76 -7.94 3.23 -3.48
CA LEU A 76 -7.16 2.10 -2.98
C LEU A 76 -5.66 2.44 -2.89
N VAL A 77 -5.10 3.13 -3.88
CA VAL A 77 -3.71 3.61 -3.83
C VAL A 77 -3.50 4.58 -2.65
N ASN A 78 -4.43 5.51 -2.43
CA ASN A 78 -4.35 6.44 -1.30
C ASN A 78 -4.44 5.70 0.04
N LYS A 79 -5.35 4.73 0.15
CA LYS A 79 -5.45 3.85 1.33
C LYS A 79 -4.15 3.08 1.58
N ALA A 80 -3.50 2.58 0.53
CA ALA A 80 -2.21 1.90 0.66
C ALA A 80 -1.11 2.83 1.21
N LYS A 81 -1.06 4.09 0.76
CA LYS A 81 -0.13 5.10 1.30
C LYS A 81 -0.36 5.34 2.79
N ASP A 82 -1.62 5.51 3.19
CA ASP A 82 -1.97 5.72 4.60
C ASP A 82 -1.61 4.52 5.48
N LEU A 83 -1.84 3.30 4.99
CA LEU A 83 -1.47 2.08 5.71
C LEU A 83 0.05 1.91 5.82
N LEU A 84 0.81 2.21 4.75
CA LEU A 84 2.26 2.12 4.78
C LEU A 84 2.85 3.12 5.79
N LYS A 85 2.37 4.36 5.77
CA LYS A 85 2.78 5.39 6.73
C LYS A 85 2.51 4.96 8.18
N LYS A 86 1.31 4.43 8.46
CA LYS A 86 0.98 3.91 9.81
C LYS A 86 1.88 2.76 10.24
N LYS A 87 2.26 1.87 9.30
CA LYS A 87 3.20 0.78 9.57
C LYS A 87 4.58 1.31 9.92
N GLU A 88 5.10 2.26 9.15
CA GLU A 88 6.41 2.89 9.40
C GLU A 88 6.43 3.66 10.73
N GLU A 89 5.35 4.37 11.07
CA GLU A 89 5.20 5.05 12.36
C GLU A 89 5.21 4.05 13.52
N ALA A 90 4.46 2.95 13.42
CA ALA A 90 4.43 1.91 14.45
C ALA A 90 5.79 1.19 14.61
N GLU A 91 6.51 0.94 13.52
CA GLU A 91 7.86 0.36 13.56
C GLU A 91 8.87 1.29 14.25
N LYS A 92 8.77 2.60 13.98
CA LYS A 92 9.60 3.61 14.64
C LYS A 92 9.29 3.70 16.14
N GLU A 93 8.01 3.70 16.52
CA GLU A 93 7.61 3.71 17.93
C GLU A 93 8.09 2.47 18.68
N GLN A 94 8.04 1.29 18.06
CA GLN A 94 8.61 0.08 18.65
C GLN A 94 10.14 0.16 18.80
N ALA A 95 10.84 0.71 17.80
CA ALA A 95 12.29 0.88 17.87
C ALA A 95 12.69 1.85 19.00
N ASP A 96 11.96 2.96 19.15
CA ASP A 96 12.19 3.95 20.21
C ASP A 96 11.90 3.36 21.60
N ALA A 97 10.81 2.59 21.75
CA ALA A 97 10.48 1.89 22.99
C ALA A 97 11.54 0.83 23.34
N LYS A 98 11.98 0.04 22.36
CA LYS A 98 13.04 -0.96 22.55
C LYS A 98 14.35 -0.30 22.99
N LYS A 99 14.73 0.80 22.36
CA LYS A 99 15.92 1.57 22.74
C LYS A 99 15.81 2.11 24.16
N LYS A 100 14.66 2.67 24.56
CA LYS A 100 14.44 3.13 25.94
C LYS A 100 14.57 1.98 26.95
N VAL A 101 14.05 0.80 26.64
CA VAL A 101 14.22 -0.39 27.49
C VAL A 101 15.69 -0.78 27.56
N GLU A 102 16.41 -0.88 26.45
CA GLU A 102 17.85 -1.18 26.42
C GLU A 102 18.68 -0.14 27.22
N ASP A 103 18.34 1.15 27.11
CA ASP A 103 19.03 2.25 27.81
C ASP A 103 18.88 2.18 29.36
N LEU A 104 17.88 1.45 29.89
CA LEU A 104 17.69 1.23 31.33
C LEU A 104 18.68 0.21 31.94
N PHE A 105 19.32 -0.61 31.10
CA PHE A 105 20.25 -1.65 31.54
C PHE A 105 21.70 -1.24 31.28
N THR A 106 22.61 -1.74 32.12
CA THR A 106 24.06 -1.51 31.94
C THR A 106 24.70 -2.48 30.97
N ASP A 107 23.98 -3.53 30.56
CA ASP A 107 24.43 -4.53 29.60
C ASP A 107 23.30 -5.08 28.71
N ASN A 108 23.67 -5.83 27.67
CA ASN A 108 22.73 -6.45 26.72
C ASN A 108 22.09 -7.75 27.24
N LYS A 109 22.40 -8.17 28.47
CA LYS A 109 21.80 -9.36 29.11
C LYS A 109 20.54 -9.01 29.88
N PHE A 110 20.24 -7.72 30.03
CA PHE A 110 19.11 -7.19 30.79
C PHE A 110 19.12 -7.68 32.26
N ASP A 111 20.31 -7.95 32.83
CA ASP A 111 20.45 -8.50 34.19
C ASP A 111 20.86 -7.46 35.24
N THR A 112 21.34 -6.29 34.80
CA THR A 112 21.81 -5.22 35.67
C THR A 112 21.23 -3.87 35.23
N LEU A 113 20.54 -3.20 36.17
CA LEU A 113 19.94 -1.88 35.95
C LEU A 113 20.96 -0.76 36.16
N LYS A 114 20.85 0.32 35.39
CA LYS A 114 21.66 1.52 35.60
C LYS A 114 21.36 2.14 36.97
N GLY A 115 22.39 2.52 37.71
CA GLY A 115 22.27 3.04 39.08
C GLY A 115 21.44 4.32 39.26
N SER A 116 21.02 4.97 38.17
CA SER A 116 20.11 6.13 38.18
C SER A 116 18.65 5.78 37.93
N THR A 117 18.32 4.51 37.65
CA THR A 117 16.94 4.06 37.40
C THR A 117 16.15 4.08 38.71
N ASN A 118 15.07 4.88 38.75
CA ASN A 118 14.15 5.00 39.89
C ASN A 118 12.69 4.81 39.40
N GLN A 119 11.71 4.81 40.31
CA GLN A 119 10.30 4.62 39.95
C GLN A 119 9.80 5.63 38.90
N ALA A 120 10.28 6.88 38.97
CA ALA A 120 9.93 7.92 38.00
C ALA A 120 10.55 7.71 36.60
N ALA A 121 11.50 6.79 36.44
CA ALA A 121 12.09 6.44 35.16
C ALA A 121 11.33 5.32 34.42
N VAL A 122 10.35 4.69 35.08
CA VAL A 122 9.61 3.51 34.57
C VAL A 122 8.08 3.65 34.60
N ASP A 123 7.54 4.75 35.15
CA ASP A 123 6.11 5.14 35.06
C ASP A 123 5.82 5.96 33.79
#